data_AF-A0A523A662-F1
#
_entry.id   AF-A0A523A662-F1
#
_cell.length_a   1.000
_cell.length_b   1.000
_cell.length_c   1.000
_cell.angle_alpha   90.00
_cell.angle_beta   90.00
_cell.angle_gamma   90.00
#
_symmetry.space_group_name_H-M   'P 1'
#
loop_
_entity.id
_entity.type
_entity.pdbx_description
1 polymer ?
#
loop_
_entity_poly.entity_id
_entity_poly.type
_entity_poly.pdbx_seq_one_letter_code
_entity_poly.pdbx_strand_id
1 'polypeptide(L)' 'MEADIKKHFPAATVQLISGSGGIYDIKLDGQLIFSRHKSGRFPTNQEILQFLQESK' A
#
# COMPACT_ATOMS: atom_id res chain seq x y z
N MET A 1 8.71 -4.81 -0.04
CA MET A 1 7.47 -4.15 0.41
C MET A 1 6.41 -5.17 0.82
N GLU A 2 5.92 -6.03 -0.07
CA GLU A 2 4.92 -7.07 0.29
C GLU A 2 5.33 -8.02 1.41
N ALA A 3 6.57 -8.53 1.38
CA ALA A 3 7.07 -9.46 2.39
C ALA A 3 7.04 -8.86 3.80
N ASP A 4 7.28 -7.55 3.90
CA ASP A 4 7.32 -6.81 5.15
C ASP A 4 5.90 -6.56 5.68
N ILE A 5 4.98 -6.19 4.78
CA ILE A 5 3.56 -6.01 5.09
C ILE A 5 2.97 -7.33 5.59
N LYS A 6 3.21 -8.45 4.91
CA LYS A 6 2.73 -9.78 5.36
C LYS A 6 3.32 -10.20 6.70
N LYS A 7 4.54 -9.75 7.02
CA LYS A 7 5.22 -10.08 8.28
C LYS A 7 4.65 -9.31 9.46
N HIS A 8 4.31 -8.04 9.26
CA HIS A 8 3.67 -7.21 10.30
C HIS A 8 2.15 -7.39 10.37
N PHE A 9 1.52 -7.70 9.23
CA PHE A 9 0.07 -7.85 9.08
C PHE A 9 -0.25 -9.16 8.36
N PRO A 10 -0.24 -10.30 9.08
CA PRO A 10 -0.57 -11.60 8.49
C PRO A 10 -2.01 -11.69 7.98
N ALA A 11 -2.91 -10.83 8.47
CA ALA A 11 -4.30 -10.71 8.01
C ALA A 11 -4.49 -9.75 6.82
N ALA A 12 -3.46 -8.98 6.43
CA ALA A 12 -3.58 -8.04 5.32
C ALA A 12 -3.47 -8.78 3.98
N THR A 13 -4.51 -8.68 3.16
CA THR A 13 -4.50 -9.22 1.80
C THR A 13 -3.86 -8.21 0.86
N VAL A 14 -2.61 -8.45 0.48
CA VAL A 14 -1.92 -7.63 -0.53
C VAL A 14 -2.16 -8.24 -1.91
N GLN A 15 -2.78 -7.45 -2.80
CA GLN A 15 -2.99 -7.81 -4.20
C GLN A 15 -2.17 -6.88 -5.09
N LEU A 16 -1.25 -7.45 -5.86
CA LEU A 16 -0.55 -6.75 -6.93
C LEU A 16 -1.44 -6.75 -8.17
N ILE A 17 -2.05 -5.61 -8.47
CA ILE A 17 -2.79 -5.44 -9.72
C ILE A 17 -1.84 -4.81 -10.74
N SER A 18 -1.47 -5.58 -11.75
CA SER A 18 -0.63 -5.12 -12.87
C SER A 18 -1.41 -4.11 -13.73
N GLY A 19 -1.29 -2.83 -13.39
CA GLY A 19 -1.90 -1.74 -14.16
C GLY A 19 -1.06 -1.34 -15.37
N SER A 20 -1.70 -1.08 -16.51
CA SER A 20 -1.06 -0.41 -17.65
C SER A 20 -1.10 1.10 -17.42
N GLY A 21 0.07 1.78 -17.45
CA GLY A 21 0.16 3.25 -17.30
C GLY A 21 1.05 3.76 -16.17
N GLY A 22 1.79 2.88 -15.48
CA GLY A 22 2.77 3.31 -14.45
C GLY A 22 2.15 3.85 -13.16
N ILE A 23 0.83 3.66 -12.99
CA ILE A 23 0.10 4.05 -11.78
C ILE A 23 0.33 2.99 -10.70
N TYR A 24 0.57 3.45 -9.48
CA TYR A 24 0.75 2.60 -8.32
C TYR A 24 -0.09 3.17 -7.18
N ASP A 25 -1.30 2.63 -7.05
CA ASP A 25 -2.28 3.02 -6.03
C ASP A 25 -2.38 1.91 -4.98
N ILE A 26 -2.26 2.30 -3.72
CA ILE A 26 -2.44 1.42 -2.57
C ILE A 26 -3.76 1.79 -1.93
N LYS A 27 -4.66 0.81 -1.88
CA LYS A 27 -5.97 0.93 -1.23
C LYS A 27 -6.03 -0.01 -0.05
N LEU A 28 -6.57 0.48 1.06
CA LEU A 28 -6.88 -0.29 2.25
C LEU A 28 -8.39 -0.30 2.42
N ASP A 29 -9.01 -1.48 2.47
CA ASP A 29 -10.47 -1.63 2.61
C ASP A 29 -11.27 -0.80 1.57
N GLY A 30 -10.74 -0.66 0.35
CA GLY A 30 -11.32 0.16 -0.71
C GLY A 30 -11.00 1.66 -0.61
N GLN A 31 -10.43 2.14 0.50
CA GLN A 31 -9.97 3.51 0.67
C GLN A 31 -8.55 3.70 0.15
N LEU A 32 -8.36 4.66 -0.75
CA LEU A 32 -7.05 5.01 -1.30
C LEU A 32 -6.18 5.68 -0.24
N ILE A 33 -5.20 4.94 0.30
CA ILE A 33 -4.27 5.43 1.32
C ILE A 33 -3.00 6.03 0.70
N PHE A 34 -2.62 5.57 -0.50
CA PHE A 34 -1.44 6.10 -1.18
C PHE A 34 -1.58 6.03 -2.69
N SER A 35 -1.07 7.04 -3.39
CA SER A 35 -1.01 7.09 -4.85
C SER A 35 0.35 7.60 -5.30
N ARG A 36 1.13 6.77 -5.97
CA ARG A 36 2.37 7.20 -6.63
C ARG A 36 2.09 8.30 -7.65
N HIS A 37 0.94 8.29 -8.31
CA HIS A 37 0.57 9.32 -9.27
C HIS A 37 0.44 10.70 -8.63
N LYS A 38 0.06 10.77 -7.34
CA LYS A 38 -0.01 12.03 -6.57
C LYS A 38 1.33 12.38 -5.94
N SER A 39 2.03 11.41 -5.37
CA SER A 39 3.26 11.66 -4.61
C SER A 39 4.52 11.71 -5.48
N GLY A 40 4.48 11.21 -6.72
CA GLY A 40 5.63 11.14 -7.63
C GLY A 40 6.74 10.16 -7.21
N ARG A 41 6.57 9.47 -6.08
CA ARG A 41 7.55 8.57 -5.47
C ARG A 41 6.91 7.27 -4.99
N PHE A 42 7.74 6.26 -4.75
CA PHE A 42 7.31 5.05 -4.05
C PHE A 42 7.19 5.32 -2.55
N PRO A 43 6.17 4.74 -1.89
CA PRO A 43 6.07 4.83 -0.44
C PRO A 43 7.18 4.00 0.20
N THR A 44 7.57 4.36 1.43
CA THR A 44 8.44 3.52 2.25
C THR A 44 7.60 2.48 3.00
N ASN A 45 8.22 1.38 3.40
CA ASN A 45 7.54 0.34 4.17
C ASN A 45 6.86 0.93 5.42
N GLN A 46 7.56 1.82 6.14
CA GLN A 46 7.05 2.44 7.35
C GLN A 46 5.81 3.32 7.11
N GLU A 47 5.76 4.10 6.01
CA GLU A 47 4.55 4.89 5.68
C GLU A 47 3.34 3.97 5.50
N ILE A 48 3.49 2.88 4.73
CA ILE A 48 2.37 1.95 4.50
C ILE A 48 1.95 1.25 5.79
N LEU A 49 2.90 0.82 6.62
CA LEU A 49 2.59 0.24 7.92
C LEU A 49 1.85 1.24 8.81
N GLN A 50 2.20 2.52 8.79
CA GLN A 50 1.53 3.56 9.56
C GLN A 50 0.09 3.78 9.07
N PHE A 51 -0.14 3.89 7.76
CA PHE A 51 -1.50 3.98 7.20
C PHE A 51 -2.37 2.76 7.56
N LEU A 52 -1.77 1.56 7.57
CA LEU A 52 -2.42 0.32 8.00
C LEU A 52 -2.73 0.31 9.50
N GLN A 53 -1.86 0.89 10.32
CA GLN A 53 -2.06 0.98 11.78
C GLN A 53 -3.11 2.03 12.18
N GLU A 54 -3.15 3.18 11.51
CA GLU A 54 -4.10 4.25 11.84
C GLU A 54 -5.55 3.91 11.47
N SER A 55 -5.76 2.93 10.58
CA SER A 55 -7.10 2.49 10.17
C SER A 55 -7.67 1.37 11.06
N LYS A 56 -7.17 1.21 12.29
CA LYS A 56 -7.57 0.18 13.26
C LYS A 56 -8.70 0.66 14.18
#